data_AF-A0A928ECQ0-F1
#
_entry.id   AF-A0A928ECQ0-F1
#
_cell.length_a   1.000
_cell.length_b   1.000
_cell.length_c   1.000
_cell.angle_alpha   90.00
_cell.angle_beta   90.00
_cell.angle_gamma   90.00
#
_symmetry.space_group_name_H-M   'P 1'
#
loop_
_entity.id
_entity.type
_entity.pdbx_description
1 polymer ?
#
loop_
_entity_poly.entity_id
_entity_poly.type
_entity_poly.pdbx_seq_one_letter_code
_entity_poly.pdbx_strand_id
1 'polypeptide(L)' 'MANINVTIRMDEQLKADADELFDTLGMSFTTAINVFVRQSLREGRIPFEITSKPPVSYSAIELPKE' A
#
# COMPACT_ATOMS: atom_id res chain seq x y z
N MET A 1 19.71 6.66 16.53
CA MET A 1 18.54 5.76 16.62
C MET A 1 19.01 4.35 16.30
N ALA A 2 18.55 3.34 17.06
CA ALA A 2 18.92 1.96 16.77
C ALA A 2 18.22 1.50 15.48
N ASN A 3 18.98 0.93 14.55
CA ASN A 3 18.43 0.31 13.34
C ASN A 3 18.16 -1.17 13.66
N ILE A 4 16.95 -1.63 13.33
CA ILE A 4 16.54 -3.03 13.48
C ILE A 4 16.36 -3.59 12.07
N ASN A 5 17.02 -4.71 11.78
CA ASN A 5 16.86 -5.41 10.52
C ASN A 5 15.57 -6.25 10.56
N VAL A 6 14.73 -6.12 9.54
CA VAL A 6 13.49 -6.89 9.40
C VAL A 6 13.54 -7.64 8.08
N THR A 7 13.36 -8.97 8.12
CA THR A 7 13.28 -9.81 6.93
C THR A 7 11.82 -10.15 6.66
N ILE A 8 11.32 -9.75 5.49
CA ILE A 8 9.94 -10.00 5.05
C ILE A 8 9.98 -10.94 3.85
N ARG A 9 9.19 -12.01 3.88
CA ARG A 9 8.98 -12.89 2.72
C ARG A 9 7.76 -12.42 1.95
N MET A 10 7.92 -12.25 0.64
CA MET A 10 6.84 -11.90 -0.28
C MET A 10 7.13 -12.48 -1.65
N ASP A 11 6.10 -12.63 -2.47
CA ASP A 11 6.24 -13.08 -3.85
C ASP A 11 7.05 -12.07 -4.67
N GLU A 12 7.84 -12.58 -5.62
CA GLU A 12 8.70 -11.77 -6.48
C GLU A 12 7.89 -10.74 -7.27
N GLN A 13 6.79 -11.17 -7.88
CA GLN A 13 5.92 -10.28 -8.66
C GLN A 13 5.30 -9.19 -7.78
N LEU A 14 4.84 -9.55 -6.57
CA LEU A 14 4.27 -8.60 -5.62
C LEU A 14 5.31 -7.55 -5.18
N LYS A 15 6.58 -7.96 -4.99
CA LYS A 15 7.68 -7.04 -4.68
C LYS A 15 7.95 -6.08 -5.83
N ALA A 16 7.98 -6.58 -7.07
CA ALA A 16 8.24 -5.78 -8.26
C ALA A 16 7.15 -4.73 -8.47
N ASP A 17 5.88 -5.15 -8.41
CA ASP A 17 4.73 -4.26 -8.56
C ASP A 17 4.72 -3.17 -7.45
N ALA A 18 5.07 -3.55 -6.22
CA ALA A 18 5.17 -2.60 -5.11
C ALA A 18 6.33 -1.62 -5.29
N ASP A 19 7.51 -2.06 -5.74
CA ASP A 19 8.64 -1.16 -6.02
C ASP A 19 8.27 -0.14 -7.09
N GLU A 20 7.67 -0.57 -8.21
CA GLU A 20 7.27 0.33 -9.29
C GLU A 20 6.26 1.39 -8.82
N LEU A 21 5.27 0.95 -8.02
CA LEU A 21 4.28 1.85 -7.43
C LEU A 21 4.94 2.88 -6.50
N PHE A 22 5.79 2.44 -5.58
CA PHE A 22 6.39 3.34 -4.60
C PHE A 22 7.45 4.26 -5.23
N ASP A 23 8.18 3.79 -6.25
CA ASP A 23 9.10 4.60 -7.04
C ASP A 23 8.38 5.73 -7.77
N THR A 24 7.22 5.42 -8.38
CA THR A 24 6.33 6.42 -8.99
C THR A 24 5.84 7.47 -7.98
N LEU A 25 5.64 7.07 -6.72
CA LEU A 25 5.28 7.96 -5.62
C LEU A 25 6.49 8.69 -5.00
N GLY A 26 7.71 8.44 -5.48
CA GLY A 26 8.93 9.07 -5.00
C GLY A 26 9.42 8.54 -3.65
N MET A 27 9.08 7.29 -3.29
CA MET A 27 9.50 6.67 -2.04
C MET A 27 10.04 5.25 -2.21
N SER A 28 10.99 4.85 -1.36
CA SER A 28 11.45 3.47 -1.33
C SER A 28 10.41 2.56 -0.66
N PHE A 29 10.40 1.27 -1.03
CA PHE A 29 9.59 0.25 -0.35
C PHE A 29 9.79 0.27 1.18
N THR A 30 11.04 0.41 1.65
CA THR A 30 11.36 0.50 3.07
C THR A 30 10.72 1.74 3.72
N THR A 31 10.72 2.88 3.02
CA THR A 31 10.04 4.09 3.50
C THR A 31 8.54 3.87 3.60
N ALA A 32 7.92 3.25 2.59
CA ALA A 32 6.50 2.93 2.59
C ALA A 32 6.09 2.02 3.75
N ILE A 33 6.86 0.95 4.02
CA ILE A 33 6.62 0.06 5.17
C ILE A 33 6.74 0.82 6.50
N ASN A 34 7.74 1.69 6.64
CA ASN A 34 7.88 2.51 7.85
C ASN A 34 6.68 3.46 8.05
N VAL A 35 6.16 4.05 6.98
CA VAL A 35 4.96 4.89 7.03
C VAL A 35 3.74 4.05 7.41
N PHE A 36 3.56 2.87 6.80
CA PHE A 36 2.48 1.95 7.12
C PHE A 36 2.45 1.59 8.60
N VAL A 37 3.59 1.21 9.19
CA VAL A 37 3.66 0.84 10.61
C VAL A 37 3.34 2.04 11.50
N ARG A 38 3.89 3.22 11.19
CA ARG A 38 3.60 4.45 11.94
C ARG A 38 2.12 4.83 11.90
N GLN A 39 1.49 4.72 10.74
CA GLN A 39 0.07 5.02 10.59
C GLN A 39 -0.79 4.00 11.35
N SER A 40 -0.42 2.72 11.27
CA SER A 40 -1.11 1.64 12.00
C SER A 40 -1.06 1.87 13.51
N LEU A 41 0.10 2.26 14.04
CA LEU A 41 0.28 2.59 15.45
C LEU A 41 -0.52 3.85 15.85
N ARG A 42 -0.59 4.85 14.97
CA ARG A 42 -1.33 6.09 15.23
C ARG A 42 -2.83 5.87 15.30
N GLU A 43 -3.38 5.03 14.41
CA GLU A 43 -4.82 4.77 14.33
C GLU A 43 -5.28 3.58 15.18
N GLY A 44 -4.35 2.74 15.66
CA GLY A 44 -4.67 1.51 16.40
C GLY A 44 -5.37 0.46 15.53
N ARG A 45 -5.24 0.55 14.20
CA ARG A 45 -5.86 -0.34 13.21
C ARG A 45 -5.01 -0.38 11.94
N ILE A 46 -5.32 -1.30 11.05
CA ILE A 46 -4.70 -1.34 9.72
C ILE A 46 -5.20 -0.13 8.90
N PRO A 47 -4.31 0.71 8.35
CA PRO A 47 -4.63 1.97 7.67
C PRO A 47 -5.17 1.76 6.24
N PHE A 48 -5.74 0.60 5.97
CA PHE A 48 -6.47 0.28 4.75
C PHE A 48 -7.58 -0.72 5.07
N GLU A 49 -8.64 -0.69 4.27
CA GLU A 49 -9.73 -1.66 4.39
C GLU A 49 -9.27 -3.01 3.82
N ILE A 50 -9.31 -4.06 4.64
CA ILE A 50 -9.04 -5.42 4.17
C ILE A 50 -10.32 -5.93 3.53
N THR A 51 -10.35 -5.95 2.21
CA THR A 51 -11.46 -6.48 1.42
C THR A 51 -10.95 -7.49 0.41
N SER A 52 -11.73 -8.53 0.15
CA SER A 52 -11.48 -9.50 -0.93
C SER A 52 -11.99 -9.00 -2.29
N LYS A 53 -12.68 -7.85 -2.31
CA LYS A 53 -13.18 -7.25 -3.55
C LYS A 53 -12.03 -6.54 -4.27
N PRO A 54 -11.90 -6.73 -5.60
CA PRO A 54 -10.95 -5.94 -6.38
C PRO A 54 -11.27 -4.45 -6.20
N PRO A 55 -10.26 -3.56 -6.32
CA PRO A 55 -10.47 -2.12 -6.19
C PRO A 55 -11.59 -1.69 -7.15
N VAL A 56 -12.61 -1.04 -6.61
CA VAL A 56 -13.72 -0.54 -7.41
C VAL A 56 -13.15 0.54 -8.33
N SER A 57 -13.00 0.24 -9.61
CA SER A 57 -12.70 1.25 -10.61
C SER A 57 -13.90 2.18 -10.71
N TYR A 58 -13.75 3.43 -10.24
CA TYR A 58 -14.78 4.47 -10.38
C TYR A 58 -15.03 4.89 -11.84
N SER A 59 -14.41 4.23 -12.82
CA SER A 59 -14.61 4.50 -14.25
C SER A 59 -15.97 4.05 -14.81
N ALA A 60 -16.83 3.44 -13.99
CA ALA A 60 -18.16 2.94 -14.42
C ALA A 60 -19.35 3.72 -13.84
N ILE A 61 -19.14 4.91 -13.29
CA ILE A 61 -20.26 5.84 -13.03
C ILE A 61 -20.56 6.56 -14.35
N GLU A 62 -21.14 5.85 -15.31
CA GLU A 62 -21.83 6.54 -16.40
C GLU A 62 -22.95 7.36 -15.76
N LEU A 63 -22.80 8.70 -15.83
CA LEU A 63 -23.87 9.62 -15.49
C LEU A 63 -25.15 9.15 -16.20
N PRO A 64 -26.30 9.01 -15.49
CA PRO A 64 -27.56 8.78 -16.17
C PRO A 64 -27.76 9.94 -17.16
N LYS A 65 -27.75 9.62 -18.45
CA LYS A 65 -28.15 10.57 -19.48
C LYS A 65 -29.66 10.76 -19.32
N GLU A 66 -30.07 12.01 -19.11
CA GLU A 66 -31.47 12.47 -19.15
C GLU A 66 -32.23 11.95 -20.38
#